data_AF-A0A8S2UUZ2-F1
#
_entry.id   AF-A0A8S2UUZ2-F1
#
_cell.length_a   1.000
_cell.length_b   1.000
_cell.length_c   1.000
_cell.angle_alpha   90.00
_cell.angle_beta   90.00
_cell.angle_gamma   90.00
#
_symmetry.space_group_name_H-M   'P 1'
#
loop_
_entity.id
_entity.type
_entity.pdbx_description
1 polymer ?
#
loop_
_entity_poly.entity_id
_entity_poly.type
_entity_poly.pdbx_seq_one_letter_code
_entity_poly.pdbx_strand_id
1 'polypeptide(L)'
;QHEYWEELSIDIENAVKVHNSTTAFQIIRRLRGNGQSINHIPVQDKNGLTLTNSKDQLNRWKEYFDEMLNVDTTINEQVLQQIPSPTVDDEELSRQDAVPTIDEVAKTIGQIKNKKVPGKDDVPAELLKADGHYIAEWLHKIIRDV
;
A
#
# COMPACT_ATOMS: atom_id res chain seq x y z
N GLN A 1 -32.47 -12.59 -21.56
CA GLN A 1 -31.96 -11.40 -20.83
C GLN A 1 -31.83 -11.67 -19.34
N HIS A 2 -32.75 -12.41 -18.70
CA HIS A 2 -32.67 -12.78 -17.28
C HIS A 2 -31.49 -13.72 -16.94
N GLU A 3 -31.27 -14.73 -17.78
CA GLU A 3 -30.22 -15.76 -17.66
C GLU A 3 -28.81 -15.17 -17.57
N TYR A 4 -28.52 -14.13 -18.36
CA TYR A 4 -27.23 -13.43 -18.32
C TYR A 4 -26.94 -12.76 -16.96
N TRP A 5 -27.96 -12.21 -16.30
CA TRP A 5 -27.79 -11.59 -14.99
C TRP A 5 -27.63 -12.61 -13.87
N GLU A 6 -28.28 -13.77 -13.99
CA GLU A 6 -28.13 -14.88 -13.06
C GLU A 6 -26.74 -15.49 -13.15
N GLU A 7 -26.27 -15.82 -14.36
CA GLU A 7 -24.93 -16.36 -14.60
C GLU A 7 -23.84 -15.45 -13.99
N LEU A 8 -23.97 -14.14 -14.21
CA LEU A 8 -23.00 -13.19 -13.71
C LEU A 8 -23.04 -13.00 -12.19
N SER A 9 -24.21 -13.14 -11.58
CA SER A 9 -24.35 -13.11 -10.12
C SER A 9 -23.65 -14.31 -9.47
N ILE A 10 -23.77 -15.48 -10.09
CA ILE A 10 -23.12 -16.72 -9.68
C ILE A 10 -21.60 -16.59 -9.80
N ASP A 11 -21.10 -16.01 -10.89
CA ASP A 11 -19.66 -15.79 -11.08
C ASP A 11 -19.06 -14.84 -10.04
N ILE A 12 -19.76 -13.74 -9.70
CA ILE A 12 -19.33 -12.84 -8.62
C ILE A 12 -19.32 -13.59 -7.28
N GLU A 13 -20.38 -14.32 -6.96
CA GLU A 13 -20.50 -15.05 -5.71
C GLU A 13 -19.40 -16.11 -5.55
N ASN A 14 -19.11 -16.87 -6.61
CA ASN A 14 -18.03 -17.85 -6.62
C ASN A 14 -16.66 -17.17 -6.47
N ALA A 15 -16.42 -16.06 -7.15
CA ALA A 15 -15.17 -15.31 -7.01
C ALA A 15 -14.98 -14.79 -5.57
N VAL A 16 -16.04 -14.32 -4.90
CA VAL A 16 -15.99 -13.90 -3.50
C VAL A 16 -15.73 -15.07 -2.56
N LYS A 17 -16.40 -16.22 -2.78
CA LYS A 17 -16.21 -17.45 -1.98
C LYS A 17 -14.78 -17.97 -2.03
N VAL A 18 -14.09 -17.82 -3.17
CA VAL A 18 -12.68 -18.22 -3.35
C VAL A 18 -11.71 -17.08 -3.01
N HIS A 19 -12.17 -16.01 -2.35
CA HIS A 19 -11.38 -14.83 -2.00
C HIS A 19 -10.67 -14.16 -3.19
N ASN A 20 -11.17 -14.37 -4.41
CA ASN A 20 -10.66 -13.75 -5.63
C ASN A 20 -11.36 -12.41 -5.90
N SER A 21 -11.02 -11.42 -5.08
CA SER A 21 -11.56 -10.05 -5.19
C SER A 21 -11.27 -9.40 -6.54
N THR A 22 -10.19 -9.80 -7.23
CA THR A 22 -9.83 -9.29 -8.56
C THR A 22 -10.90 -9.63 -9.59
N THR A 23 -11.29 -10.91 -9.69
CA THR A 23 -12.30 -11.36 -10.65
C THR A 23 -13.67 -10.78 -10.32
N ALA A 24 -14.06 -10.77 -9.04
CA ALA A 24 -15.31 -10.13 -8.61
C ALA A 24 -15.35 -8.64 -9.03
N PHE A 25 -14.26 -7.89 -8.80
CA PHE A 25 -14.19 -6.47 -9.15
C PHE A 25 -14.14 -6.24 -10.66
N GLN A 26 -13.50 -7.11 -11.43
CA GLN A 26 -13.50 -7.05 -12.91
C GLN A 26 -14.90 -7.24 -13.48
N ILE A 27 -15.66 -8.20 -12.96
CA ILE A 27 -17.05 -8.44 -13.38
C ILE A 27 -17.92 -7.23 -13.03
N ILE A 28 -17.83 -6.71 -11.79
CA ILE A 28 -18.55 -5.50 -11.35
C ILE A 28 -18.17 -4.28 -12.21
N ARG A 29 -16.89 -4.14 -12.58
CA ARG A 29 -16.43 -3.06 -13.45
C ARG A 29 -17.00 -3.17 -14.86
N ARG A 30 -17.07 -4.38 -15.43
CA ARG A 30 -17.73 -4.62 -16.72
C ARG A 30 -19.22 -4.28 -16.66
N LEU A 31 -19.89 -4.60 -15.56
CA LEU A 31 -21.31 -4.30 -15.34
C LEU A 31 -21.62 -2.81 -15.24
N ARG A 32 -20.74 -2.05 -14.57
CA ARG A 32 -20.89 -0.59 -14.44
C ARG A 32 -20.79 0.13 -15.79
N GLY A 33 -20.38 -0.58 -16.86
CA GLY A 33 -19.87 0.03 -18.07
C GLY A 33 -18.51 0.65 -17.81
N ASN A 34 -17.82 1.06 -18.88
CA ASN A 34 -16.68 1.97 -18.74
C ASN A 34 -17.24 3.27 -18.16
N GLY A 35 -17.34 3.36 -16.83
CA GLY A 35 -17.71 4.58 -16.16
C GLY A 35 -16.83 5.66 -16.76
N GLN A 36 -17.45 6.73 -17.25
CA GLN A 36 -16.69 7.90 -17.68
C GLN A 36 -15.70 8.14 -16.57
N SER A 37 -14.42 7.94 -16.87
CA SER A 37 -13.41 8.18 -15.88
C SER A 37 -13.66 9.61 -15.43
N ILE A 38 -13.93 9.81 -14.15
CA ILE A 38 -14.02 11.12 -13.54
C ILE A 38 -12.57 11.62 -13.55
N ASN A 39 -12.05 11.88 -14.76
CA ASN A 39 -10.68 12.26 -15.05
C ASN A 39 -10.42 13.70 -14.60
N HIS A 40 -11.47 14.40 -14.18
CA HIS A 40 -11.41 15.75 -13.68
C HIS A 40 -12.34 15.84 -12.47
N ILE A 41 -11.84 15.44 -11.31
CA ILE A 41 -12.35 16.05 -10.08
C ILE A 41 -12.02 17.54 -10.22
N PRO A 42 -13.02 18.44 -10.24
CA PRO A 42 -12.75 19.87 -10.40
C PRO A 42 -11.89 20.35 -9.24
N VAL A 43 -10.67 20.82 -9.53
CA VAL A 43 -9.81 21.42 -8.52
C VAL A 43 -10.27 22.85 -8.32
N GLN A 44 -10.53 23.26 -7.08
CA GLN A 44 -10.93 24.63 -6.76
C GLN A 44 -9.77 25.42 -6.15
N ASP A 45 -9.73 26.71 -6.42
CA ASP A 45 -8.87 27.65 -5.70
C ASP A 45 -9.32 27.82 -4.24
N LYS A 46 -8.62 28.65 -3.47
CA LYS A 46 -8.97 28.91 -2.06
C LYS A 46 -10.31 29.62 -1.88
N ASN A 47 -10.82 30.28 -2.92
CA ASN A 47 -12.10 30.99 -2.92
C ASN A 47 -13.26 30.11 -3.41
N GLY A 48 -13.00 28.84 -3.75
CA GLY A 48 -14.01 27.91 -4.27
C GLY A 48 -14.25 28.00 -5.78
N LEU A 49 -13.43 28.74 -6.54
CA LEU A 49 -13.54 28.82 -7.99
C LEU A 49 -12.85 27.63 -8.66
N THR A 50 -13.55 26.97 -9.57
CA THR A 50 -13.02 25.83 -10.32
C THR A 50 -11.89 26.27 -11.26
N LEU A 51 -10.73 25.64 -11.11
CA LEU A 51 -9.56 25.83 -11.95
C LEU A 51 -9.64 24.91 -13.18
N THR A 52 -9.58 25.52 -14.36
CA THR A 52 -9.65 24.81 -15.66
C THR A 52 -8.28 24.60 -16.30
N ASN A 53 -7.27 25.40 -15.92
CA ASN A 53 -5.92 25.34 -16.46
C ASN A 53 -5.02 24.40 -15.63
N SER A 54 -4.32 23.47 -16.29
CA SER A 54 -3.42 22.50 -15.64
C SER A 54 -2.29 23.14 -14.83
N LYS A 55 -1.76 24.29 -15.26
CA LYS A 55 -0.71 25.01 -14.52
C LYS A 55 -1.24 25.55 -13.20
N ASP A 56 -2.44 26.13 -13.22
CA ASP A 56 -3.07 26.70 -12.03
C ASP A 56 -3.51 25.60 -11.06
N GLN A 57 -3.97 24.46 -11.58
CA GLN A 57 -4.24 23.27 -10.76
C GLN A 57 -2.96 22.78 -10.07
N LEU A 58 -1.83 22.70 -10.78
CA LEU A 58 -0.56 22.27 -10.19
C LEU A 58 -0.07 23.26 -9.12
N ASN A 59 -0.21 24.56 -9.36
CA ASN A 59 0.11 25.58 -8.37
C ASN A 59 -0.79 25.44 -7.12
N ARG A 60 -2.09 25.22 -7.32
CA ARG A 60 -3.03 25.00 -6.23
C ARG A 60 -2.71 23.75 -5.40
N TRP A 61 -2.28 22.67 -6.06
CA TRP A 61 -1.79 21.46 -5.38
C TRP A 61 -0.53 21.76 -4.57
N LYS A 62 0.44 22.48 -5.15
CA LYS A 62 1.65 22.90 -4.45
C LYS A 62 1.31 23.69 -3.18
N GLU A 63 0.46 24.72 -3.30
CA GLU A 63 0.01 25.51 -2.17
C GLU A 63 -0.70 24.66 -1.10
N TYR A 64 -1.60 23.77 -1.51
CA TYR A 64 -2.32 22.90 -0.57
C TYR A 64 -1.38 22.01 0.24
N PHE A 65 -0.44 21.34 -0.43
CA PHE A 65 0.51 20.46 0.24
C PHE A 65 1.52 21.23 1.09
N ASP A 66 1.94 22.41 0.65
CA ASP A 66 2.83 23.27 1.42
C ASP A 66 2.17 23.67 2.74
N GLU A 67 0.93 24.16 2.71
CA GLU A 67 0.18 24.53 3.92
C GLU A 67 -0.14 23.34 4.82
N MET A 68 -0.44 22.18 4.23
CA MET A 68 -0.82 21.00 5.00
C MET A 68 0.38 20.29 5.64
N LEU A 69 1.52 20.25 4.95
CA LEU A 69 2.68 19.45 5.37
C LEU A 69 3.76 20.29 6.05
N ASN A 70 3.91 21.57 5.69
CA ASN A 70 4.93 22.46 6.24
C ASN A 70 4.36 23.36 7.34
N VAL A 71 3.48 22.81 8.18
CA VAL A 71 3.01 23.50 9.37
C VAL A 71 4.16 23.58 10.36
N ASP A 72 4.58 24.80 10.69
CA ASP A 72 5.53 25.08 11.78
C ASP A 72 4.95 24.54 13.08
N THR A 73 5.34 23.31 13.40
CA THR A 73 4.88 22.62 14.59
C THR A 73 5.85 23.01 15.70
N THR A 74 5.40 23.84 16.65
CA THR A 74 6.16 24.07 17.88
C THR A 74 6.06 22.81 18.73
N ILE A 75 7.06 21.95 18.63
CA ILE A 75 7.15 20.76 19.46
C ILE A 75 7.49 21.22 20.88
N ASN A 76 6.54 21.01 21.81
CA ASN A 76 6.81 21.27 23.21
C ASN A 76 7.67 20.12 23.76
N GLU A 77 8.94 20.39 24.01
CA GLU A 77 9.88 19.41 24.59
C GLU A 77 9.39 18.82 25.93
N GLN A 78 8.65 19.60 26.74
CA GLN A 78 8.07 19.09 27.99
C GLN A 78 6.99 18.03 27.73
N VAL A 79 6.25 18.14 26.62
CA VAL A 79 5.27 17.12 26.21
C VAL A 79 5.99 15.89 25.67
N LEU A 80 7.08 16.05 24.91
CA LEU A 80 7.89 14.92 24.45
C LEU A 80 8.49 14.12 25.62
N GLN A 81 9.01 14.80 26.64
CA GLN A 81 9.57 14.15 27.84
C GLN A 81 8.50 13.40 28.67
N GLN A 82 7.22 13.74 28.50
CA GLN A 82 6.11 13.03 29.14
C GLN A 82 5.68 11.79 28.35
N ILE A 83 6.10 11.63 27.10
CA ILE A 83 5.84 10.41 26.33
C ILE A 83 6.72 9.30 26.92
N PRO A 84 6.12 8.23 27.47
CA PRO A 84 6.89 7.11 27.97
C PRO A 84 7.69 6.52 26.81
N SER A 85 9.02 6.58 26.89
CA SER A 85 9.85 5.77 25.99
C SER A 85 9.62 4.31 26.37
N PRO A 86 9.30 3.43 25.41
CA PRO A 86 9.24 2.02 25.69
C PRO A 86 10.61 1.60 26.22
N THR A 87 10.67 1.18 27.48
CA THR A 87 11.86 0.52 28.03
C THR A 87 11.89 -0.86 27.43
N VAL A 88 12.66 -1.01 26.35
CA VAL A 88 13.06 -2.30 25.81
C VAL A 88 14.10 -2.83 26.79
N ASP A 89 13.87 -4.01 27.37
CA ASP A 89 14.87 -4.62 28.23
C ASP A 89 16.07 -5.10 27.40
N ASP A 90 17.19 -5.39 28.08
CA ASP A 90 18.42 -5.81 27.41
C ASP A 90 18.23 -7.11 26.60
N GLU A 91 17.25 -7.94 26.98
CA GLU A 91 16.91 -9.18 26.29
C GLU A 91 16.21 -8.90 24.95
N GLU A 92 15.17 -8.08 24.93
CA GLU A 92 14.49 -7.63 23.71
C GLU A 92 15.45 -6.90 22.76
N LEU A 93 16.35 -6.07 23.30
CA LEU A 93 17.35 -5.36 22.51
C LEU A 93 18.30 -6.36 21.82
N SER A 94 18.79 -7.34 22.58
CA SER A 94 19.63 -8.41 22.04
C SER A 94 18.92 -9.27 21.00
N ARG A 95 17.59 -9.44 21.08
CA ARG A 95 16.81 -10.16 20.06
C ARG A 95 16.63 -9.36 18.77
N GLN A 96 16.50 -8.04 18.87
CA GLN A 96 16.39 -7.18 17.69
C GLN A 96 17.70 -7.07 16.91
N ASP A 97 18.83 -7.09 17.62
CA ASP A 97 20.17 -7.06 17.03
C ASP A 97 20.64 -8.44 16.51
N ALA A 98 19.90 -9.52 16.79
CA ALA A 98 20.24 -10.84 16.31
C ALA A 98 20.02 -10.95 14.80
N VAL A 99 20.94 -11.64 14.11
CA VAL A 99 20.78 -11.96 12.68
C VAL A 99 19.53 -12.85 12.53
N PRO A 100 18.59 -12.50 11.64
CA PRO A 100 17.38 -13.30 11.44
C PRO A 100 17.74 -14.67 10.88
N THR A 101 17.00 -15.69 11.29
CA THR A 101 17.14 -17.05 10.79
C THR A 101 16.53 -17.21 9.38
N ILE A 102 16.97 -18.23 8.64
CA ILE A 102 16.42 -18.55 7.30
C ILE A 102 14.89 -18.78 7.39
N ASP A 103 14.41 -19.43 8.45
CA ASP A 103 12.99 -19.70 8.66
C ASP A 103 12.18 -18.41 8.89
N GLU A 104 12.73 -17.43 9.62
CA GLU A 104 12.11 -16.11 9.79
C GLU A 104 12.03 -15.35 8.47
N VAL A 105 13.07 -15.42 7.65
CA VAL A 105 13.08 -14.83 6.30
C VAL A 105 12.04 -15.52 5.41
N ALA A 106 12.01 -16.85 5.37
CA ALA A 106 11.04 -17.61 4.58
C ALA A 106 9.59 -17.33 5.02
N LYS A 107 9.35 -17.28 6.33
CA LYS A 107 8.03 -16.94 6.91
C LYS A 107 7.61 -15.53 6.51
N THR A 108 8.52 -14.56 6.60
CA THR A 108 8.27 -13.17 6.22
C THR A 108 7.92 -13.07 4.73
N ILE A 109 8.69 -13.73 3.85
CA ILE A 109 8.39 -13.80 2.41
C ILE A 109 6.97 -14.31 2.16
N GLY A 110 6.56 -15.38 2.86
CA GLY A 110 5.21 -15.94 2.77
C GLY A 110 4.10 -14.96 3.16
N GLN A 111 4.36 -14.08 4.14
CA GLN A 111 3.41 -13.10 4.64
C GLN A 111 3.24 -11.84 3.76
N ILE A 112 4.14 -11.59 2.82
CA ILE A 112 4.06 -10.42 1.93
C ILE A 112 2.74 -10.48 1.13
N LYS A 113 2.08 -9.35 0.90
CA LYS A 113 0.83 -9.32 0.13
C LYS A 113 1.13 -9.35 -1.37
N ASN A 114 0.48 -10.27 -2.09
CA ASN A 114 0.53 -10.31 -3.55
C ASN A 114 -0.26 -9.14 -4.15
N LYS A 115 -0.01 -8.83 -5.43
CA LYS A 115 -0.68 -7.81 -6.24
C LYS A 115 -0.51 -6.39 -5.70
N LYS A 116 0.55 -6.17 -4.92
CA LYS A 116 1.01 -4.83 -4.55
C LYS A 116 1.89 -4.28 -5.65
N VAL A 117 1.88 -2.96 -5.80
CA VAL A 117 2.77 -2.28 -6.74
C VAL A 117 4.21 -2.53 -6.27
N PRO A 118 5.13 -2.95 -7.17
CA PRO A 118 6.54 -3.09 -6.84
C PRO A 118 7.13 -1.79 -6.29
N GLY A 119 8.23 -1.92 -5.55
CA GLY A 119 9.02 -0.76 -5.13
C GLY A 119 9.78 -0.13 -6.30
N LYS A 120 10.70 0.77 -5.98
CA LYS A 120 11.64 1.36 -6.96
C LYS A 120 12.55 0.32 -7.64
N ASP A 121 12.67 -0.84 -7.02
CA ASP A 121 13.43 -1.99 -7.52
C ASP A 121 12.68 -2.77 -8.61
N ASP A 122 11.41 -2.43 -8.89
CA ASP A 122 10.52 -3.15 -9.82
C ASP A 122 10.37 -4.65 -9.49
N VAL A 123 10.61 -5.05 -8.22
CA VAL A 123 10.48 -6.43 -7.76
C VAL A 123 9.08 -6.68 -7.17
N PRO A 124 8.23 -7.51 -7.81
CA PRO A 124 6.92 -7.86 -7.26
C PRO A 124 7.05 -8.91 -6.15
N ALA A 125 6.10 -8.90 -5.20
CA ALA A 125 6.04 -9.87 -4.10
C ALA A 125 5.94 -11.32 -4.60
N GLU A 126 5.30 -11.53 -5.74
CA GLU A 126 5.16 -12.83 -6.39
C GLU A 126 6.50 -13.42 -6.81
N LEU A 127 7.45 -12.57 -7.22
CA LEU A 127 8.79 -13.02 -7.60
C LEU A 127 9.53 -13.56 -6.36
N LEU A 128 9.42 -12.84 -5.23
CA LEU A 128 10.02 -13.27 -3.96
C LEU A 128 9.43 -14.60 -3.45
N LYS A 129 8.17 -14.89 -3.82
CA LYS A 129 7.46 -16.11 -3.42
C LYS A 129 7.62 -17.29 -4.37
N ALA A 130 8.07 -17.05 -5.61
CA ALA A 130 8.09 -18.08 -6.65
C ALA A 130 9.01 -19.26 -6.31
N ASP A 131 10.14 -19.00 -5.65
CA ASP A 131 11.05 -20.01 -5.11
C ASP A 131 11.48 -19.65 -3.68
N GLY A 132 10.51 -19.73 -2.76
CA GLY A 132 10.63 -19.17 -1.41
C GLY A 132 11.81 -19.70 -0.60
N HIS A 133 12.29 -20.93 -0.83
CA HIS A 133 13.44 -21.47 -0.10
C HIS A 133 14.77 -20.92 -0.63
N TYR A 134 14.98 -20.98 -1.96
CA TYR A 134 16.18 -20.43 -2.59
C TYR A 134 16.31 -18.91 -2.34
N ILE A 135 15.20 -18.18 -2.47
CA ILE A 135 15.17 -16.74 -2.25
C ILE A 135 15.39 -16.42 -0.76
N ALA A 136 14.86 -17.21 0.17
CA ALA A 136 15.13 -17.03 1.59
C ALA A 136 16.61 -17.25 1.94
N GLU A 137 17.25 -18.28 1.40
CA GLU A 137 18.69 -18.51 1.60
C GLU A 137 19.55 -17.37 1.03
N TRP A 138 19.20 -16.89 -0.17
CA TRP A 138 19.89 -15.79 -0.82
C TRP A 138 19.74 -14.48 -0.04
N LEU A 139 18.52 -14.13 0.39
CA LEU A 139 18.26 -12.95 1.21
C LEU A 139 18.93 -13.05 2.58
N HIS A 140 18.85 -14.20 3.24
CA HIS A 140 19.51 -14.43 4.52
C HIS A 140 21.03 -14.21 4.44
N LYS A 141 21.67 -14.69 3.36
CA LYS A 141 23.09 -14.45 3.12
C LYS A 141 23.39 -12.96 2.99
N ILE A 142 22.59 -12.22 2.22
CA ILE A 142 22.77 -10.77 2.07
C ILE A 142 22.60 -10.06 3.41
N ILE A 143 21.53 -10.36 4.16
CA ILE A 143 21.21 -9.69 5.42
C ILE A 143 22.30 -9.92 6.47
N ARG A 144 22.87 -11.13 6.54
CA ARG A 144 23.97 -11.46 7.45
C ARG A 144 25.28 -10.76 7.10
N ASP A 145 25.53 -10.53 5.80
CA ASP A 145 26.80 -10.02 5.30
C ASP A 145 26.83 -8.46 5.24
N VAL A 146 25.76 -7.78 5.68
CA VAL A 146 25.62 -6.31 5.82
C VAL A 146 26.07 -5.85 7.20
#